data_AF-A0A7C1JQK2-F1
#
_entry.id   AF-A0A7C1JQK2-F1
#
_cell.length_a   1.000
_cell.length_b   1.000
_cell.length_c   1.000
_cell.angle_alpha   90.00
_cell.angle_beta   90.00
_cell.angle_gamma   90.00
#
_symmetry.space_group_name_H-M   'P 1'
#
loop_
_entity.id
_entity.type
_entity.pdbx_description
1 polymer ?
#
loop_
_entity_poly.entity_id
_entity_poly.type
_entity_poly.pdbx_seq_one_letter_code
_entity_poly.pdbx_strand_id
1 'polypeptide(L)'
;MIGLRSEKRCYVAPGRRTGGASAGGQRRWSLLARVSDCGITVRPGFTLLEVILAMALAVIVIAAVGTAVHVNLRAFDSGRRDVEEARLAHSLLRRIADDIRGAVQYDPQRADEILKAATGSSSSSAASDISQAAEQSGVDSETTEQVASSVSEYASNLAETTTLPPVAGLYGNRYELQVDVSRLPRIDQLGQSIVPTDDGTSLDRVSDMKTVTYYVVGLGGAVGGPSLGGAQGTGLIRRELDRAVTAFAAETGSLSNIDMNLWPIAPEVVGIEFWYTDGSQWYEYWDSVERQGLPVAIEVTLYIAQPQKSSGRFFGLLGGSDLQVLDSARTYKTVVYIPSARAPKVTLESESTD
;
A
#
# COMPACT_ATOMS: atom_id res chain seq x y z
N MET A 1 12.05 -32.12 54.72
CA MET A 1 12.77 -33.22 54.06
C MET A 1 13.48 -32.66 52.84
N ILE A 2 14.82 -32.65 52.84
CA ILE A 2 15.73 -32.87 51.71
C ILE A 2 17.11 -32.88 52.37
N GLY A 3 17.69 -34.07 52.47
CA GLY A 3 19.06 -34.27 52.92
C GLY A 3 20.01 -34.11 51.75
N LEU A 4 21.20 -33.59 52.00
CA LEU A 4 22.33 -33.73 51.10
C LEU A 4 23.60 -34.04 51.90
N ARG A 5 23.98 -35.30 51.70
CA ARG A 5 25.21 -35.99 52.04
C ARG A 5 26.41 -35.29 51.37
N SER A 6 27.54 -35.19 52.06
CA SER A 6 28.85 -35.10 51.40
C SER A 6 29.93 -35.67 52.32
N GLU A 7 30.25 -36.94 52.10
CA GLU A 7 31.44 -37.60 52.60
C GLU A 7 32.68 -36.90 51.99
N LYS A 8 33.59 -36.39 52.82
CA LYS A 8 34.97 -36.18 52.39
C LYS A 8 35.82 -37.29 52.99
N ARG A 9 36.11 -38.29 52.16
CA ARG A 9 37.16 -39.29 52.40
C ARG A 9 38.49 -38.57 52.60
N CYS A 10 39.16 -38.82 53.72
CA CYS A 10 40.57 -38.52 53.89
C CYS A 10 41.37 -39.41 52.93
N TYR A 11 41.94 -38.83 51.88
CA TYR A 11 42.86 -39.52 50.99
C TYR A 11 44.27 -39.43 51.57
N VAL A 12 44.74 -40.49 52.21
CA VAL A 12 46.15 -40.67 52.58
C VAL A 12 46.88 -41.13 51.32
N ALA A 13 47.73 -40.28 50.75
CA ALA A 13 48.56 -40.65 49.62
C ALA A 13 49.64 -41.66 50.07
N PRO A 14 49.76 -42.85 49.46
CA PRO A 14 50.89 -43.73 49.72
C PRO A 14 52.15 -43.19 49.02
N GLY A 15 53.18 -42.91 49.82
CA GLY A 15 54.49 -42.49 49.34
C GLY A 15 55.13 -43.53 48.43
N ARG A 16 55.39 -43.15 47.18
CA ARG A 16 56.12 -43.99 46.21
C ARG A 16 57.61 -43.81 46.44
N ARG A 17 58.25 -44.87 46.98
CA ARG A 17 59.70 -45.05 46.95
C ARG A 17 60.15 -45.18 45.49
N THR A 18 61.08 -44.35 45.06
CA THR A 18 62.00 -44.68 43.97
C THR A 18 63.40 -44.74 44.56
N GLY A 19 63.99 -45.94 44.53
CA GLY A 19 65.40 -46.14 44.78
C GLY A 19 66.20 -45.72 43.54
N GLY A 20 67.35 -45.08 43.77
CA GLY A 20 68.29 -44.69 42.74
C GLY A 20 69.43 -43.90 43.37
N ALA A 21 70.56 -44.57 43.57
CA ALA A 21 71.72 -44.15 44.33
C ALA A 21 72.39 -42.87 43.83
N SER A 22 72.91 -42.05 44.75
CA SER A 22 74.36 -41.89 44.99
C SER A 22 74.68 -40.54 45.65
N ALA A 23 75.59 -40.62 46.62
CA ALA A 23 76.45 -39.56 47.15
C ALA A 23 75.83 -38.44 48.01
N GLY A 24 76.00 -38.62 49.33
CA GLY A 24 76.66 -37.62 50.16
C GLY A 24 75.82 -36.44 50.65
N GLY A 25 75.21 -36.57 51.83
CA GLY A 25 74.67 -35.41 52.53
C GLY A 25 73.80 -35.80 53.72
N GLN A 26 74.44 -36.10 54.85
CA GLN A 26 73.74 -36.27 56.13
C GLN A 26 72.91 -35.02 56.45
N ARG A 27 71.58 -35.15 56.45
CA ARG A 27 70.70 -34.23 57.18
C ARG A 27 69.73 -35.06 58.01
N ARG A 28 69.95 -35.03 59.32
CA ARG A 28 69.06 -35.58 60.36
C ARG A 28 67.66 -35.00 60.16
N TRP A 29 66.68 -35.84 59.83
CA TRP A 29 65.27 -35.46 59.84
C TRP A 29 64.71 -35.81 61.21
N SER A 30 64.44 -34.78 62.01
CA SER A 30 63.61 -34.88 63.20
C SER A 30 62.17 -35.18 62.78
N LEU A 31 61.73 -36.42 63.01
CA LEU A 31 60.34 -36.82 63.02
C LEU A 31 59.62 -36.06 64.14
N LEU A 32 59.03 -34.92 63.81
CA LEU A 32 57.91 -34.36 64.59
C LEU A 32 56.65 -34.64 63.80
N ALA A 33 55.97 -35.72 64.18
CA ALA A 33 54.58 -35.95 63.82
C ALA A 33 53.77 -34.77 64.38
N ARG A 34 53.45 -33.82 63.50
CA ARG A 34 52.51 -32.74 63.81
C ARG A 34 51.13 -33.37 63.84
N VAL A 35 50.61 -33.59 65.05
CA VAL A 35 49.18 -33.86 65.26
C VAL A 35 48.42 -32.79 64.50
N SER A 36 47.73 -33.21 63.46
CA SER A 36 46.87 -32.33 62.69
C SER A 36 45.61 -32.17 63.50
N ASP A 37 45.43 -30.99 64.10
CA ASP A 37 44.19 -30.60 64.73
C ASP A 37 43.06 -30.72 63.70
N CYS A 38 42.21 -31.72 63.87
CA CYS A 38 40.94 -31.83 63.18
C CYS A 38 39.99 -30.82 63.83
N GLY A 39 40.18 -29.55 63.48
CA GLY A 39 39.26 -28.49 63.86
C GLY A 39 37.91 -28.75 63.22
N ILE A 40 36.88 -28.92 64.04
CA ILE A 40 35.49 -28.82 63.60
C ILE A 40 35.33 -27.42 63.01
N THR A 41 35.29 -27.30 61.69
CA THR A 41 34.92 -26.05 61.03
C THR A 41 33.43 -25.85 61.27
N VAL A 42 33.09 -25.11 62.34
CA VAL A 42 31.74 -24.59 62.52
C VAL A 42 31.50 -23.65 61.33
N ARG A 43 30.56 -24.01 60.46
CA ARG A 43 30.15 -23.12 59.38
C ARG A 43 29.40 -21.95 60.02
N PRO A 44 29.85 -20.71 59.88
CA PRO A 44 29.08 -19.57 60.37
C PRO A 44 27.72 -19.58 59.66
N GLY A 45 26.64 -19.49 60.44
CA GLY A 45 25.29 -19.28 59.90
C GLY A 45 25.16 -17.88 59.30
N PHE A 46 24.26 -17.72 58.33
CA PHE A 46 24.01 -16.43 57.72
C PHE A 46 23.47 -15.42 58.74
N THR A 47 23.97 -14.20 58.69
CA THR A 47 23.45 -13.11 59.55
C THR A 47 22.12 -12.61 58.99
N LEU A 48 21.23 -12.11 59.86
CA LEU A 48 19.97 -11.49 59.43
C LEU A 48 20.21 -10.34 58.42
N LEU A 49 21.30 -9.57 58.59
CA LEU A 49 21.69 -8.48 57.70
C LEU A 49 21.99 -8.99 56.27
N GLU A 50 22.66 -10.13 56.16
CA GLU A 50 23.00 -10.72 54.87
C GLU A 50 21.76 -11.24 54.13
N VAL A 51 20.80 -11.81 54.87
CA VAL A 51 19.54 -12.27 54.29
C VAL A 51 18.69 -11.10 53.78
N ILE A 52 18.57 -10.01 54.56
CA ILE A 52 17.82 -8.82 54.10
C ILE A 52 18.51 -8.14 52.91
N LEU A 53 19.85 -8.11 52.88
CA LEU A 53 20.61 -7.56 51.77
C LEU A 53 20.47 -8.43 50.51
N ALA A 54 20.52 -9.75 50.66
CA ALA A 54 20.30 -10.69 49.57
C ALA A 54 18.88 -10.56 48.99
N MET A 55 17.85 -10.43 49.84
CA MET A 55 16.48 -10.19 49.39
C MET A 55 16.34 -8.83 48.70
N ALA A 56 16.96 -7.76 49.23
CA ALA A 56 16.94 -6.44 48.61
C ALA A 56 17.60 -6.46 47.21
N LEU A 57 18.77 -7.09 47.09
CA LEU A 57 19.45 -7.27 45.79
C LEU A 57 18.63 -8.12 44.82
N ALA A 58 17.97 -9.18 45.30
CA ALA A 58 17.11 -10.01 44.45
C ALA A 58 15.95 -9.19 43.86
N VAL A 59 15.30 -8.35 44.66
CA VAL A 59 14.22 -7.46 44.18
C VAL A 59 14.74 -6.47 43.13
N ILE A 60 15.93 -5.87 43.35
CA ILE A 60 16.54 -4.94 42.39
C ILE A 60 16.88 -5.66 41.08
N VAL A 61 17.43 -6.87 41.14
CA VAL A 61 17.76 -7.64 39.94
C VAL A 61 16.50 -8.01 39.16
N ILE A 62 15.44 -8.47 39.83
CA ILE A 62 14.16 -8.78 39.19
C ILE A 62 13.56 -7.51 38.55
N ALA A 63 13.63 -6.36 39.22
CA ALA A 63 13.16 -5.09 38.67
C ALA A 63 13.97 -4.64 37.43
N ALA A 64 15.30 -4.80 37.45
CA ALA A 64 16.17 -4.50 36.31
C ALA A 64 15.86 -5.40 35.11
N VAL A 65 15.63 -6.71 35.34
CA VAL A 65 15.23 -7.63 34.27
C VAL A 65 13.83 -7.29 33.75
N GLY A 66 12.88 -7.01 34.64
CA GLY A 66 11.51 -6.64 34.27
C GLY A 66 11.46 -5.38 33.40
N THR A 67 12.25 -4.36 33.75
CA THR A 67 12.37 -3.14 32.93
C THR A 67 13.01 -3.41 31.58
N ALA A 68 14.08 -4.21 31.52
CA ALA A 68 14.73 -4.60 30.26
C ALA A 68 13.76 -5.36 29.32
N VAL A 69 12.99 -6.31 29.85
CA VAL A 69 11.98 -7.05 29.07
C VAL A 69 10.91 -6.11 28.55
N HIS A 70 10.39 -5.21 29.38
CA HIS A 70 9.35 -4.27 28.97
C HIS A 70 9.83 -3.29 27.88
N VAL A 71 11.08 -2.84 27.93
CA VAL A 71 11.68 -2.02 26.85
C VAL A 71 11.75 -2.82 25.54
N ASN A 72 12.22 -4.07 25.59
CA ASN A 72 12.29 -4.92 24.41
C ASN A 72 10.91 -5.17 23.80
N LEU A 73 9.91 -5.55 24.61
CA LEU A 73 8.55 -5.79 24.13
C LEU A 73 7.95 -4.54 23.47
N ARG A 74 8.12 -3.36 24.08
CA ARG A 74 7.66 -2.10 23.47
C ARG A 74 8.34 -1.79 22.14
N ALA A 75 9.66 -2.02 22.06
CA ALA A 75 10.42 -1.81 20.82
C ALA A 75 10.00 -2.78 19.71
N PHE A 76 9.73 -4.05 20.04
CA PHE A 76 9.22 -5.04 19.10
C PHE A 76 7.82 -4.66 18.60
N ASP A 77 6.92 -4.24 19.49
CA ASP A 77 5.56 -3.86 19.11
C ASP A 77 5.53 -2.62 18.20
N SER A 78 6.38 -1.62 18.45
CA SER A 78 6.47 -0.47 17.53
C SER A 78 7.03 -0.87 16.17
N GLY A 79 8.11 -1.67 16.15
CA GLY A 79 8.72 -2.11 14.91
C GLY A 79 7.77 -2.97 14.06
N ARG A 80 6.92 -3.78 14.70
CA ARG A 80 5.90 -4.57 14.00
C ARG A 80 4.86 -3.69 13.31
N ARG A 81 4.34 -2.66 14.00
CA ARG A 81 3.36 -1.73 13.42
C ARG A 81 3.94 -0.97 12.23
N ASP A 82 5.18 -0.50 12.35
CA ASP A 82 5.87 0.20 11.26
C ASP A 82 5.98 -0.68 9.99
N VAL A 83 6.29 -1.97 10.17
CA VAL A 83 6.38 -2.92 9.05
C VAL A 83 5.01 -3.29 8.48
N GLU A 84 3.98 -3.43 9.32
CA GLU A 84 2.61 -3.70 8.88
C GLU A 84 2.06 -2.55 8.02
N GLU A 85 2.25 -1.31 8.46
CA GLU A 85 1.87 -0.11 7.71
C GLU A 85 2.63 0.00 6.37
N ALA A 86 3.95 -0.18 6.40
CA ALA A 86 4.76 -0.12 5.18
C ALA A 86 4.39 -1.22 4.18
N ARG A 87 4.03 -2.42 4.67
CA ARG A 87 3.55 -3.53 3.82
C ARG A 87 2.17 -3.23 3.23
N LEU A 88 1.26 -2.64 4.00
CA LEU A 88 -0.04 -2.19 3.51
C LEU A 88 0.15 -1.17 2.39
N ALA A 89 0.91 -0.09 2.65
CA ALA A 89 1.22 0.95 1.66
C ALA A 89 1.80 0.37 0.38
N HIS A 90 2.80 -0.51 0.52
CA HIS A 90 3.47 -1.11 -0.64
C HIS A 90 2.56 -2.02 -1.46
N SER A 91 1.65 -2.76 -0.81
CA SER A 91 0.69 -3.61 -1.53
C SER A 91 -0.35 -2.78 -2.28
N LEU A 92 -0.82 -1.67 -1.70
CA LEU A 92 -1.74 -0.73 -2.35
C LEU A 92 -1.08 -0.02 -3.52
N LEU A 93 0.12 0.54 -3.32
CA LEU A 93 0.87 1.22 -4.38
C LEU A 93 1.23 0.30 -5.54
N ARG A 94 1.59 -0.97 -5.26
CA ARG A 94 1.80 -1.96 -6.32
C ARG A 94 0.53 -2.25 -7.10
N ARG A 95 -0.60 -2.41 -6.40
CA ARG A 95 -1.89 -2.66 -7.05
C ARG A 95 -2.29 -1.49 -7.95
N ILE A 96 -2.19 -0.26 -7.45
CA ILE A 96 -2.45 0.96 -8.23
C ILE A 96 -1.49 1.04 -9.42
N ALA A 97 -0.20 0.76 -9.21
CA ALA A 97 0.79 0.78 -10.27
C ALA A 97 0.51 -0.26 -11.37
N ASP A 98 0.06 -1.46 -11.00
CA ASP A 98 -0.28 -2.51 -11.97
C ASP A 98 -1.53 -2.15 -12.78
N ASP A 99 -2.54 -1.55 -12.15
CA ASP A 99 -3.72 -1.03 -12.86
C ASP A 99 -3.35 0.13 -13.82
N ILE A 100 -2.51 1.07 -13.37
CA ILE A 100 -1.99 2.17 -14.20
C ILE A 100 -1.16 1.65 -15.39
N ARG A 101 -0.32 0.63 -15.18
CA ARG A 101 0.49 0.04 -16.26
C ARG A 101 -0.36 -0.66 -17.32
N GLY A 102 -1.54 -1.15 -16.94
CA GLY A 102 -2.48 -1.77 -17.87
C GLY A 102 -3.37 -0.75 -18.61
N ALA A 103 -3.13 0.55 -18.46
CA ALA A 103 -3.89 1.60 -19.12
C ALA A 103 -3.92 1.44 -20.65
N VAL A 104 -5.14 1.49 -21.19
CA VAL A 104 -5.41 1.39 -22.64
C VAL A 104 -5.48 2.80 -23.22
N GLN A 105 -4.75 3.03 -24.30
CA GLN A 105 -4.86 4.24 -25.11
C GLN A 105 -5.75 3.96 -26.31
N TYR A 106 -6.77 4.80 -26.53
CA TYR A 106 -7.45 4.85 -27.82
C TYR A 106 -6.63 5.63 -28.85
N ASP A 107 -6.27 4.98 -29.95
CA ASP A 107 -5.57 5.61 -31.09
C ASP A 107 -6.50 5.57 -32.32
N PRO A 108 -7.16 6.69 -32.69
CA PRO A 108 -8.07 6.73 -33.83
C PRO A 108 -7.34 6.50 -35.16
N GLN A 109 -6.12 7.01 -35.31
CA GLN A 109 -5.35 6.87 -36.55
C GLN A 109 -5.03 5.41 -36.85
N ARG A 110 -4.73 4.64 -35.78
CA ARG A 110 -4.51 3.20 -35.91
C ARG A 110 -5.79 2.45 -36.24
N ALA A 111 -6.95 2.89 -35.74
CA ALA A 111 -8.24 2.31 -36.10
C ALA A 111 -8.53 2.51 -37.60
N ASP A 112 -8.27 3.70 -38.13
CA ASP A 112 -8.46 4.03 -39.55
C ASP A 112 -7.49 3.26 -40.45
N GLU A 113 -6.22 3.14 -40.05
CA GLU A 113 -5.22 2.34 -40.76
C GLU A 113 -5.58 0.85 -40.82
N ILE A 114 -6.04 0.28 -39.70
CA ILE A 114 -6.49 -1.11 -39.63
C ILE A 114 -7.74 -1.31 -40.48
N LEU A 115 -8.70 -0.38 -40.44
CA LEU A 115 -9.90 -0.44 -41.27
C LEU A 115 -9.53 -0.40 -42.76
N LYS A 116 -8.63 0.50 -43.16
CA LYS A 116 -8.11 0.63 -44.53
C LYS A 116 -7.30 -0.59 -44.98
N ALA A 117 -6.59 -1.23 -44.05
CA ALA A 117 -5.87 -2.48 -44.30
C ALA A 117 -6.83 -3.68 -44.41
N ALA A 118 -7.87 -3.74 -43.59
CA ALA A 118 -8.89 -4.80 -43.60
C ALA A 118 -9.82 -4.71 -44.82
N THR A 119 -10.11 -3.50 -45.31
CA THR A 119 -10.86 -3.26 -46.55
C THR A 119 -9.98 -3.25 -47.81
N GLY A 120 -8.69 -3.53 -47.68
CA GLY A 120 -7.80 -3.92 -48.76
C GLY A 120 -7.82 -3.02 -49.99
N SER A 121 -7.44 -1.74 -49.90
CA SER A 121 -7.06 -0.90 -51.06
C SER A 121 -8.03 -0.84 -52.28
N SER A 122 -9.29 -1.27 -52.15
CA SER A 122 -10.25 -1.27 -53.25
C SER A 122 -11.62 -0.85 -52.76
N SER A 123 -11.79 0.46 -52.52
CA SER A 123 -13.06 1.17 -52.77
C SER A 123 -12.94 2.63 -52.30
N SER A 124 -12.42 3.47 -53.18
CA SER A 124 -12.73 4.91 -53.18
C SER A 124 -14.23 5.19 -53.40
N SER A 125 -15.06 4.15 -53.54
CA SER A 125 -16.52 4.20 -53.65
C SER A 125 -17.28 3.88 -52.35
N ALA A 126 -16.64 3.28 -51.33
CA ALA A 126 -17.30 2.99 -50.04
C ALA A 126 -17.11 4.13 -49.03
N ALA A 127 -16.01 4.89 -49.13
CA ALA A 127 -15.80 6.08 -48.31
C ALA A 127 -16.81 7.19 -48.64
N SER A 128 -17.19 7.34 -49.93
CA SER A 128 -18.23 8.27 -50.38
C SER A 128 -19.63 7.90 -49.89
N ASP A 129 -19.95 6.60 -49.77
CA ASP A 129 -21.24 6.14 -49.27
C ASP A 129 -21.38 6.33 -47.74
N ILE A 130 -20.28 6.25 -46.99
CA ILE A 130 -20.27 6.50 -45.53
C ILE A 130 -20.40 8.01 -45.24
N SER A 131 -19.74 8.86 -46.02
CA SER A 131 -19.90 10.32 -45.90
C SER A 131 -21.34 10.77 -46.20
N GLN A 132 -21.98 10.19 -47.21
CA GLN A 132 -23.39 10.45 -47.53
C GLN A 132 -24.35 9.86 -46.49
N ALA A 133 -24.02 8.72 -45.88
CA ALA A 133 -24.80 8.16 -44.77
C ALA A 133 -24.69 8.98 -43.47
N ALA A 134 -23.54 9.60 -43.22
CA ALA A 134 -23.33 10.52 -42.09
C ALA A 134 -24.09 11.85 -42.28
N GLU A 135 -24.10 12.39 -43.50
CA GLU A 135 -24.91 13.55 -43.88
C GLU A 135 -26.42 13.25 -43.82
N GLN A 136 -26.83 12.03 -44.18
CA GLN A 136 -28.23 11.59 -44.09
C GLN A 136 -28.68 11.26 -42.65
N SER A 137 -27.72 11.06 -41.72
CA SER A 137 -27.98 10.84 -40.30
C SER A 137 -27.88 12.13 -39.46
N GLY A 138 -27.64 13.29 -40.09
CA GLY A 138 -27.63 14.60 -39.42
C GLY A 138 -26.50 14.77 -38.41
N VAL A 139 -25.35 14.13 -38.62
CA VAL A 139 -24.18 14.27 -37.73
C VAL A 139 -23.42 15.52 -38.15
N ASP A 140 -23.89 16.68 -37.72
CA ASP A 140 -23.27 17.98 -38.02
C ASP A 140 -21.93 18.12 -37.29
N SER A 141 -20.91 18.70 -37.94
CA SER A 141 -19.57 18.91 -37.39
C SER A 141 -19.55 19.70 -36.06
N GLU A 142 -20.62 20.43 -35.75
CA GLU A 142 -20.85 21.11 -34.45
C GLU A 142 -21.06 20.12 -33.29
N THR A 143 -21.65 18.94 -33.53
CA THR A 143 -21.86 17.92 -32.49
C THR A 143 -20.55 17.26 -32.06
N THR A 144 -19.55 17.21 -32.93
CA THR A 144 -18.24 16.64 -32.62
C THR A 144 -17.41 17.58 -31.74
N GLU A 145 -17.54 18.90 -31.92
CA GLU A 145 -16.90 19.92 -31.07
C GLU A 145 -17.57 20.03 -29.69
N GLN A 146 -18.89 19.85 -29.60
CA GLN A 146 -19.62 19.81 -28.32
C GLN A 146 -19.30 18.57 -27.48
N VAL A 147 -19.01 17.43 -28.11
CA VAL A 147 -18.51 16.22 -27.42
C VAL A 147 -17.07 16.43 -26.94
N ALA A 148 -16.22 17.14 -27.68
CA ALA A 148 -14.86 17.45 -27.23
C ALA A 148 -14.84 18.43 -26.04
N SER A 149 -15.70 19.46 -26.03
CA SER A 149 -15.79 20.42 -24.92
C SER A 149 -16.34 19.80 -23.64
N SER A 150 -17.31 18.87 -23.75
CA SER A 150 -17.85 18.15 -22.58
C SER A 150 -16.85 17.15 -21.97
N VAL A 151 -15.88 16.68 -22.76
CA VAL A 151 -14.81 15.78 -22.27
C VAL A 151 -13.70 16.55 -21.54
N SER A 152 -13.37 17.78 -21.95
CA SER A 152 -12.39 18.61 -21.22
C SER A 152 -12.90 19.03 -19.83
N GLU A 153 -14.20 19.29 -19.68
CA GLU A 153 -14.82 19.62 -18.39
C GLU A 153 -14.86 18.41 -17.44
N TYR A 154 -14.95 17.19 -18.00
CA TYR A 154 -15.00 15.91 -17.27
C TYR A 154 -13.77 15.67 -16.38
N ALA A 155 -12.55 15.88 -16.89
CA ALA A 155 -11.33 15.60 -16.11
C ALA A 155 -11.14 16.60 -14.96
N SER A 156 -11.61 17.83 -15.14
CA SER A 156 -11.50 18.88 -14.11
C SER A 156 -12.53 18.71 -12.97
N ASN A 157 -13.74 18.22 -13.27
CA ASN A 157 -14.84 18.03 -12.33
C ASN A 157 -15.27 16.56 -12.21
N LEU A 158 -14.30 15.64 -12.21
CA LEU A 158 -14.56 14.19 -12.14
C LEU A 158 -15.44 13.79 -10.93
N ALA A 159 -15.25 14.49 -9.80
CA ALA A 159 -16.01 14.28 -8.57
C ALA A 159 -17.51 14.64 -8.66
N GLU A 160 -17.91 15.47 -9.63
CA GLU A 160 -19.29 15.93 -9.82
C GLU A 160 -19.92 15.37 -11.10
N THR A 161 -19.11 14.77 -11.98
CA THR A 161 -19.58 14.27 -13.28
C THR A 161 -19.97 12.80 -13.23
N THR A 162 -21.24 12.51 -13.49
CA THR A 162 -21.79 11.15 -13.49
C THR A 162 -21.70 10.44 -14.85
N THR A 163 -21.31 11.14 -15.93
CA THR A 163 -21.24 10.62 -17.30
C THR A 163 -19.84 10.20 -17.69
N LEU A 164 -19.66 9.00 -18.22
CA LEU A 164 -18.33 8.50 -18.61
C LEU A 164 -17.91 8.95 -20.01
N PRO A 165 -16.62 9.23 -20.25
CA PRO A 165 -16.11 9.57 -21.57
C PRO A 165 -16.30 8.42 -22.55
N PRO A 166 -16.70 8.71 -23.80
CA PRO A 166 -16.91 7.68 -24.83
C PRO A 166 -15.59 7.04 -25.28
N VAL A 167 -14.46 7.71 -25.08
CA VAL A 167 -13.13 7.27 -25.53
C VAL A 167 -12.35 6.59 -24.41
N ALA A 168 -11.67 5.48 -24.73
CA ALA A 168 -10.88 4.75 -23.74
C ALA A 168 -9.64 5.55 -23.36
N GLY A 169 -9.35 5.67 -22.07
CA GLY A 169 -8.15 6.39 -21.67
C GLY A 169 -7.97 6.52 -20.17
N LEU A 170 -7.19 7.54 -19.82
CA LEU A 170 -6.91 7.93 -18.45
C LEU A 170 -7.41 9.35 -18.23
N TYR A 171 -8.23 9.51 -17.20
CA TYR A 171 -8.86 10.75 -16.81
C TYR A 171 -8.70 10.91 -15.32
N GLY A 172 -8.23 12.06 -14.86
CA GLY A 172 -8.08 12.25 -13.43
C GLY A 172 -7.65 13.67 -13.06
N ASN A 173 -7.97 14.01 -11.83
CA ASN A 173 -7.48 15.20 -11.16
C ASN A 173 -6.48 14.78 -10.07
N ARG A 174 -6.21 15.68 -9.12
CA ARG A 174 -5.28 15.43 -8.02
C ARG A 174 -5.76 14.36 -7.05
N TYR A 175 -7.06 14.19 -6.83
CA TYR A 175 -7.60 13.34 -5.75
C TYR A 175 -8.36 12.11 -6.26
N GLU A 176 -8.70 12.09 -7.54
CA GLU A 176 -9.44 11.02 -8.19
C GLU A 176 -8.75 10.63 -9.51
N LEU A 177 -8.66 9.32 -9.73
CA LEU A 177 -8.10 8.74 -10.95
C LEU A 177 -9.08 7.72 -11.52
N GLN A 178 -9.48 7.92 -12.77
CA GLN A 178 -10.18 6.94 -13.59
C GLN A 178 -9.28 6.48 -14.73
N VAL A 179 -9.15 5.16 -14.88
CA VAL A 179 -8.34 4.55 -15.92
C VAL A 179 -9.03 3.34 -16.51
N ASP A 180 -9.06 3.27 -17.83
CA ASP A 180 -9.48 2.07 -18.55
C ASP A 180 -8.30 1.12 -18.71
N VAL A 181 -8.43 -0.09 -18.14
CA VAL A 181 -7.35 -1.07 -18.00
C VAL A 181 -7.68 -2.31 -18.82
N SER A 182 -6.72 -2.77 -19.64
CA SER A 182 -6.81 -4.08 -20.27
C SER A 182 -6.31 -5.14 -19.30
N ARG A 183 -7.12 -6.15 -19.02
CA ARG A 183 -6.70 -7.27 -18.19
C ARG A 183 -7.31 -8.56 -18.69
N LEU A 184 -6.55 -9.64 -18.57
CA LEU A 184 -7.10 -10.96 -18.78
C LEU A 184 -8.10 -11.27 -17.66
N PRO A 185 -9.31 -11.73 -17.99
CA PRO A 185 -10.28 -12.15 -16.98
C PRO A 185 -9.69 -13.31 -16.19
N ARG A 186 -9.86 -13.25 -14.86
CA ARG A 186 -9.41 -14.31 -13.97
C ARG A 186 -10.33 -15.54 -14.12
N ILE A 187 -9.84 -16.72 -13.72
CA ILE A 187 -10.59 -17.98 -13.90
C ILE A 187 -11.91 -18.02 -13.10
N ASP A 188 -11.96 -17.33 -11.97
CA ASP A 188 -13.17 -17.11 -11.16
C ASP A 188 -14.22 -16.26 -11.88
N GLN A 189 -13.78 -15.23 -12.60
CA GLN A 189 -14.66 -14.33 -13.37
C GLN A 189 -15.27 -15.02 -14.60
N LEU A 190 -14.51 -15.91 -15.26
CA LEU A 190 -15.01 -16.70 -16.40
C LEU A 190 -16.26 -17.53 -16.04
N GLY A 191 -16.36 -17.99 -14.79
CA GLY A 191 -17.50 -18.79 -14.31
C GLY A 191 -18.75 -17.96 -13.97
N GLN A 192 -18.63 -16.65 -13.75
CA GLN A 192 -19.72 -15.77 -13.32
C GLN A 192 -20.46 -15.09 -14.48
N SER A 193 -20.37 -15.65 -15.69
CA SER A 193 -20.71 -14.95 -16.94
C SER A 193 -22.08 -14.28 -17.01
N ILE A 194 -23.11 -14.76 -16.30
CA ILE A 194 -24.35 -14.02 -16.00
C ILE A 194 -24.99 -14.65 -14.75
N VAL A 195 -25.01 -13.95 -13.61
CA VAL A 195 -25.99 -14.23 -12.53
C VAL A 195 -26.83 -12.97 -12.36
N PRO A 196 -28.09 -12.96 -12.83
CA PRO A 196 -28.97 -11.85 -12.59
C PRO A 196 -29.37 -11.87 -11.11
N THR A 197 -28.96 -10.86 -10.36
CA THR A 197 -29.60 -10.55 -9.08
C THR A 197 -31.03 -10.07 -9.37
N ASP A 198 -31.98 -10.45 -8.51
CA ASP A 198 -33.43 -10.13 -8.63
C ASP A 198 -33.73 -8.63 -8.83
N ASP A 199 -32.76 -7.75 -8.52
CA ASP A 199 -32.86 -6.29 -8.63
C ASP A 199 -32.27 -5.69 -9.92
N GLY A 200 -31.63 -6.48 -10.80
CA GLY A 200 -31.18 -6.03 -12.13
C GLY A 200 -30.10 -4.94 -12.21
N THR A 201 -29.46 -4.54 -11.10
CA THR A 201 -28.69 -3.28 -11.01
C THR A 201 -27.16 -3.37 -11.01
N SER A 202 -26.53 -4.55 -11.12
CA SER A 202 -25.11 -4.62 -11.50
C SER A 202 -24.68 -6.01 -11.98
N LEU A 203 -24.09 -6.05 -13.17
CA LEU A 203 -23.56 -7.25 -13.82
C LEU A 203 -22.05 -7.04 -14.03
N ASP A 204 -21.18 -7.75 -13.31
CA ASP A 204 -19.77 -7.82 -13.72
C ASP A 204 -19.68 -8.75 -14.94
N ARG A 205 -19.77 -8.15 -16.13
CA ARG A 205 -19.62 -8.87 -17.40
C ARG A 205 -18.15 -9.23 -17.61
N VAL A 206 -17.90 -10.45 -18.08
CA VAL A 206 -16.56 -10.84 -18.54
C VAL A 206 -16.20 -9.98 -19.75
N SER A 207 -15.22 -9.10 -19.54
CA SER A 207 -14.71 -8.15 -20.52
C SER A 207 -13.20 -8.06 -20.37
N ASP A 208 -12.53 -7.78 -21.50
CA ASP A 208 -11.10 -7.55 -21.59
C ASP A 208 -10.71 -6.12 -21.19
N MET A 209 -11.68 -5.21 -21.15
CA MET A 209 -11.51 -3.81 -20.75
C MET A 209 -12.37 -3.49 -19.52
N LYS A 210 -11.71 -3.01 -18.47
CA LYS A 210 -12.37 -2.58 -17.22
C LYS A 210 -12.05 -1.14 -16.90
N THR A 211 -13.03 -0.41 -16.40
CA THR A 211 -12.83 0.93 -15.85
C THR A 211 -12.53 0.80 -14.36
N VAL A 212 -11.34 1.28 -13.95
CA VAL A 212 -10.90 1.31 -12.57
C VAL A 212 -10.88 2.75 -12.09
N THR A 213 -11.62 3.05 -11.01
CA THR A 213 -11.64 4.38 -10.39
C THR A 213 -11.10 4.30 -8.97
N TYR A 214 -10.20 5.22 -8.63
CA TYR A 214 -9.61 5.40 -7.31
C TYR A 214 -9.97 6.76 -6.74
N TYR A 215 -10.49 6.75 -5.53
CA TYR A 215 -10.76 7.95 -4.73
C TYR A 215 -10.76 7.57 -3.24
N VAL A 216 -10.64 8.56 -2.36
CA VAL A 216 -10.70 8.35 -0.92
C VAL A 216 -11.96 8.99 -0.35
N VAL A 217 -12.64 8.26 0.54
CA VAL A 217 -13.79 8.77 1.29
C VAL A 217 -13.33 9.11 2.71
N GLY A 218 -13.60 10.33 3.17
CA GLY A 218 -13.24 10.84 4.50
C GLY A 218 -14.47 11.14 5.39
N LEU A 219 -14.24 11.28 6.70
CA LEU A 219 -15.23 11.72 7.69
C LEU A 219 -15.52 13.22 7.53
N GLY A 220 -16.19 13.59 6.45
CA GLY A 220 -16.47 14.99 6.12
C GLY A 220 -16.89 15.24 4.68
N GLY A 221 -17.02 14.19 3.87
CA GLY A 221 -17.02 14.31 2.41
C GLY A 221 -15.59 14.14 1.89
N ALA A 222 -15.44 13.56 0.69
CA ALA A 222 -14.13 13.35 0.11
C ALA A 222 -13.39 14.69 -0.07
N VAL A 223 -12.10 14.74 0.24
CA VAL A 223 -11.25 15.87 -0.14
C VAL A 223 -11.10 15.81 -1.66
N GLY A 224 -11.92 16.58 -2.38
CA GLY A 224 -11.89 16.66 -3.84
C GLY A 224 -12.32 15.40 -4.60
N GLY A 225 -13.05 14.48 -3.94
CA GLY A 225 -13.69 13.32 -4.56
C GLY A 225 -15.22 13.37 -4.44
N PRO A 226 -15.96 12.37 -4.96
CA PRO A 226 -17.41 12.35 -4.90
C PRO A 226 -17.91 12.31 -3.46
N SER A 227 -18.81 13.24 -3.11
CA SER A 227 -19.47 13.28 -1.79
C SER A 227 -20.51 12.16 -1.68
N LEU A 228 -20.08 10.98 -1.24
CA LEU A 228 -20.97 9.86 -0.98
C LEU A 228 -21.74 10.11 0.33
N GLY A 229 -22.96 10.64 0.22
CA GLY A 229 -23.91 10.84 1.32
C GLY A 229 -24.35 9.52 1.94
N GLY A 230 -23.54 9.01 2.89
CA GLY A 230 -23.82 7.77 3.61
C GLY A 230 -22.54 7.00 3.91
N ALA A 231 -21.61 7.61 4.66
CA ALA A 231 -20.30 7.02 4.92
C ALA A 231 -20.40 5.67 5.66
N GLN A 232 -20.28 4.55 4.93
CA GLN A 232 -19.81 3.29 5.49
C GLN A 232 -18.28 3.29 5.49
N GLY A 233 -17.71 4.05 6.41
CA GLY A 233 -16.27 4.07 6.68
C GLY A 233 -15.48 5.10 5.87
N THR A 234 -14.31 5.45 6.41
CA THR A 234 -13.27 6.19 5.70
C THR A 234 -12.36 5.21 4.99
N GLY A 235 -11.72 5.63 3.90
CA GLY A 235 -10.67 4.83 3.29
C GLY A 235 -10.54 5.04 1.79
N LEU A 236 -9.52 4.40 1.24
CA LEU A 236 -9.36 4.25 -0.21
C LEU A 236 -10.47 3.35 -0.74
N ILE A 237 -11.15 3.82 -1.77
CA ILE A 237 -12.09 3.02 -2.56
C ILE A 237 -11.44 2.72 -3.91
N ARG A 238 -11.69 1.51 -4.40
CA ARG A 238 -11.34 1.09 -5.76
C ARG A 238 -12.57 0.48 -6.40
N ARG A 239 -13.18 1.22 -7.32
CA ARG A 239 -14.24 0.69 -8.19
C ARG A 239 -13.61 -0.07 -9.35
N GLU A 240 -14.10 -1.27 -9.64
CA GLU A 240 -13.71 -2.04 -10.82
C GLU A 240 -14.98 -2.60 -11.46
N LEU A 241 -15.26 -2.15 -12.68
CA LEU A 241 -16.41 -2.60 -13.48
C LEU A 241 -16.00 -2.74 -14.94
N ASP A 242 -16.75 -3.53 -15.72
CA ASP A 242 -16.62 -3.52 -17.18
C ASP A 242 -16.94 -2.12 -17.73
N ARG A 243 -16.22 -1.67 -18.75
CA ARG A 243 -16.40 -0.32 -19.29
C ARG A 243 -17.80 -0.08 -19.85
N ALA A 244 -18.38 -1.06 -20.57
CA ALA A 244 -19.72 -0.91 -21.11
C ALA A 244 -20.79 -0.88 -20.00
N VAL A 245 -20.61 -1.69 -18.96
CA VAL A 245 -21.47 -1.68 -17.77
C VAL A 245 -21.34 -0.34 -17.03
N THR A 246 -20.12 0.18 -16.90
CA THR A 246 -19.85 1.47 -16.25
C THR A 246 -20.56 2.58 -17.03
N ALA A 247 -20.40 2.63 -18.36
CA ALA A 247 -21.06 3.57 -19.27
C ALA A 247 -22.60 3.53 -19.14
N PHE A 248 -23.18 2.34 -19.17
CA PHE A 248 -24.62 2.17 -18.99
C PHE A 248 -25.10 2.59 -17.59
N ALA A 249 -24.34 2.26 -16.54
CA ALA A 249 -24.68 2.65 -15.18
C ALA A 249 -24.57 4.18 -14.98
N ALA A 250 -23.66 4.85 -15.69
CA ALA A 250 -23.56 6.31 -15.72
C ALA A 250 -24.81 6.92 -16.35
N GLU A 251 -25.21 6.44 -17.53
CA GLU A 251 -26.37 6.92 -18.27
C GLU A 251 -27.69 6.73 -17.50
N THR A 252 -27.81 5.61 -16.77
CA THR A 252 -29.00 5.29 -15.98
C THR A 252 -28.98 5.89 -14.56
N GLY A 253 -27.90 6.56 -14.15
CA GLY A 253 -27.73 7.08 -12.79
C GLY A 253 -27.53 6.01 -11.71
N SER A 254 -27.28 4.76 -12.10
CA SER A 254 -27.09 3.63 -11.19
C SER A 254 -25.68 3.59 -10.57
N LEU A 255 -24.70 4.29 -11.14
CA LEU A 255 -23.31 4.32 -10.62
C LEU A 255 -23.23 4.76 -9.17
N SER A 256 -23.97 5.80 -8.80
CA SER A 256 -23.95 6.32 -7.43
C SER A 256 -24.41 5.26 -6.43
N ASN A 257 -25.36 4.40 -6.80
CA ASN A 257 -25.78 3.29 -5.95
C ASN A 257 -24.67 2.24 -5.81
N ILE A 258 -23.95 1.94 -6.89
CA ILE A 258 -22.80 1.04 -6.85
C ILE A 258 -21.73 1.61 -5.92
N ASP A 259 -21.38 2.89 -6.07
CA ASP A 259 -20.35 3.56 -5.28
C ASP A 259 -20.64 3.57 -3.78
N MET A 260 -21.91 3.74 -3.39
CA MET A 260 -22.35 3.70 -1.98
C MET A 260 -22.25 2.30 -1.36
N ASN A 261 -22.31 1.26 -2.19
CA ASN A 261 -22.22 -0.14 -1.75
C ASN A 261 -20.79 -0.70 -1.81
N LEU A 262 -19.81 0.09 -2.29
CA LEU A 262 -18.41 -0.32 -2.30
C LEU A 262 -17.81 -0.28 -0.90
N TRP A 263 -17.12 -1.35 -0.53
CA TRP A 263 -16.33 -1.39 0.70
C TRP A 263 -14.94 -0.77 0.48
N PRO A 264 -14.43 0.07 1.40
CA PRO A 264 -13.09 0.62 1.28
C PRO A 264 -12.03 -0.49 1.31
N ILE A 265 -11.13 -0.50 0.32
CA ILE A 265 -10.02 -1.47 0.23
C ILE A 265 -9.03 -1.29 1.39
N ALA A 266 -8.85 -0.06 1.85
CA ALA A 266 -7.95 0.28 2.93
C ALA A 266 -8.54 1.41 3.78
N PRO A 267 -9.12 1.11 4.95
CA PRO A 267 -9.73 2.13 5.81
C PRO A 267 -8.73 3.08 6.47
N GLU A 268 -7.45 2.69 6.54
CA GLU A 268 -6.38 3.49 7.13
C GLU A 268 -5.88 4.61 6.21
N VAL A 269 -6.26 4.59 4.93
CA VAL A 269 -5.87 5.62 3.96
C VAL A 269 -6.74 6.85 4.16
N VAL A 270 -6.11 7.97 4.47
CA VAL A 270 -6.76 9.27 4.70
C VAL A 270 -6.82 10.10 3.43
N GLY A 271 -5.86 9.91 2.53
CA GLY A 271 -5.77 10.66 1.29
C GLY A 271 -4.94 9.96 0.24
N ILE A 272 -5.22 10.31 -1.00
CA ILE A 272 -4.44 9.92 -2.17
C ILE A 272 -4.28 11.14 -3.06
N GLU A 273 -3.10 11.28 -3.66
CA GLU A 273 -2.80 12.33 -4.61
C GLU A 273 -2.14 11.79 -5.87
N PHE A 274 -2.48 12.38 -7.01
CA PHE A 274 -1.97 12.05 -8.32
C PHE A 274 -1.34 13.26 -9.00
N TRP A 275 -0.17 13.03 -9.60
CA TRP A 275 0.50 13.97 -10.47
C TRP A 275 0.86 13.29 -11.78
N TYR A 276 0.67 13.99 -12.89
CA TYR A 276 0.80 13.43 -14.24
C TYR A 276 1.96 14.09 -14.98
N THR A 277 2.77 13.33 -15.71
CA THR A 277 3.83 13.91 -16.56
C THR A 277 3.72 13.46 -18.00
N ASP A 278 3.97 14.38 -18.92
CA ASP A 278 4.14 14.14 -20.36
C ASP A 278 5.60 13.82 -20.73
N GLY A 279 6.50 13.78 -19.74
CA GLY A 279 7.95 13.62 -19.92
C GLY A 279 8.74 14.94 -19.86
N SER A 280 8.08 16.09 -19.90
CA SER A 280 8.70 17.42 -19.82
C SER A 280 8.28 18.17 -18.55
N GLN A 281 7.00 18.14 -18.20
CA GLN A 281 6.44 18.87 -17.06
C GLN A 281 5.47 18.00 -16.26
N TRP A 282 5.13 18.44 -15.05
CA TRP A 282 4.16 17.81 -14.16
C TRP A 282 2.85 18.61 -14.15
N TYR A 283 1.74 17.90 -14.12
CA TYR A 283 0.38 18.45 -14.18
C TYR A 283 -0.47 17.84 -13.05
N GLU A 284 -1.42 18.63 -12.54
CA GLU A 284 -2.37 18.21 -11.49
C GLU A 284 -3.63 17.54 -12.06
N TYR A 285 -3.85 17.67 -13.37
CA TYR A 285 -4.95 17.02 -14.08
C TYR A 285 -4.42 16.37 -15.37
N TRP A 286 -5.10 15.32 -15.80
CA TRP A 286 -4.86 14.71 -17.10
C TRP A 286 -6.18 14.30 -17.76
N ASP A 287 -6.33 14.71 -19.02
CA ASP A 287 -7.34 14.23 -19.94
C ASP A 287 -6.63 13.62 -21.17
N SER A 288 -6.86 12.32 -21.40
CA SER A 288 -6.24 11.61 -22.51
C SER A 288 -6.80 11.99 -23.88
N VAL A 289 -8.02 12.51 -23.95
CA VAL A 289 -8.65 12.96 -25.20
C VAL A 289 -8.08 14.32 -25.59
N GLU A 290 -8.06 15.26 -24.65
CA GLU A 290 -7.50 16.60 -24.87
C GLU A 290 -6.02 16.53 -25.26
N ARG A 291 -5.24 15.67 -24.58
CA ARG A 291 -3.79 15.53 -24.84
C ARG A 291 -3.44 14.50 -25.90
N GLN A 292 -4.42 13.83 -26.48
CA GLN A 292 -4.25 12.79 -27.50
C GLN A 292 -3.23 11.71 -27.08
N GLY A 293 -3.21 11.37 -25.79
CA GLY A 293 -2.05 10.76 -25.15
C GLY A 293 -2.30 10.28 -23.74
N LEU A 294 -1.74 9.13 -23.37
CA LEU A 294 -1.57 8.77 -21.96
C LEU A 294 -0.38 9.53 -21.37
N PRO A 295 -0.37 9.82 -20.05
CA PRO A 295 0.79 10.40 -19.41
C PRO A 295 1.96 9.39 -19.43
N VAL A 296 3.19 9.87 -19.60
CA VAL A 296 4.40 9.04 -19.60
C VAL A 296 4.60 8.36 -18.24
N ALA A 297 4.35 9.10 -17.16
CA ALA A 297 4.34 8.57 -15.82
C ALA A 297 3.32 9.28 -14.93
N ILE A 298 2.94 8.58 -13.87
CA ILE A 298 2.06 9.10 -12.82
C ILE A 298 2.80 8.94 -11.49
N GLU A 299 2.88 10.03 -10.74
CA GLU A 299 3.30 10.00 -9.36
C GLU A 299 2.07 9.84 -8.47
N VAL A 300 2.09 8.80 -7.66
CA VAL A 300 1.03 8.46 -6.71
C VAL A 300 1.56 8.68 -5.31
N THR A 301 0.89 9.54 -4.56
CA THR A 301 1.19 9.83 -3.15
C THR A 301 0.04 9.34 -2.27
N LEU A 302 0.35 8.53 -1.27
CA LEU A 302 -0.61 7.90 -0.37
C LEU A 302 -0.36 8.39 1.06
N TYR A 303 -1.43 8.84 1.72
CA TYR A 303 -1.41 9.28 3.11
C TYR A 303 -2.12 8.25 3.99
N ILE A 304 -1.38 7.63 4.91
CA ILE A 304 -1.90 6.62 5.84
C ILE A 304 -1.96 7.21 7.24
N ALA A 305 -3.12 7.11 7.89
CA ALA A 305 -3.29 7.50 9.28
C ALA A 305 -2.36 6.68 10.17
N GLN A 306 -1.58 7.35 11.01
CA GLN A 306 -0.91 6.65 12.10
C GLN A 306 -1.95 6.27 13.16
N PRO A 307 -1.93 5.03 13.68
CA PRO A 307 -2.70 4.69 14.86
C PRO A 307 -2.19 5.56 16.00
N GLN A 308 -2.94 6.62 16.31
CA GLN A 308 -2.58 7.60 17.32
C GLN A 308 -2.23 6.82 18.60
N LYS A 309 -0.97 6.94 19.08
CA LYS A 309 -0.70 6.67 20.50
C LYS A 309 -1.68 7.56 21.22
N SER A 310 -2.65 7.01 21.93
CA SER A 310 -3.61 7.81 22.69
C SER A 310 -2.85 8.58 23.78
N SER A 311 -2.24 9.71 23.41
CA SER A 311 -1.98 10.78 24.34
C SER A 311 -3.37 11.20 24.77
N GLY A 312 -3.77 10.75 25.97
CA GLY A 312 -5.07 11.04 26.57
C GLY A 312 -5.35 12.53 26.46
N ARG A 313 -6.08 12.90 25.43
CA ARG A 313 -6.48 14.27 25.16
C ARG A 313 -7.93 14.18 24.77
N PHE A 314 -8.75 14.69 25.68
CA PHE A 314 -10.17 14.93 25.58
C PHE A 314 -10.61 15.19 24.13
N PHE A 315 -11.09 14.14 23.46
CA PHE A 315 -11.78 14.23 22.18
C PHE A 315 -13.23 14.62 22.49
N GLY A 316 -13.42 15.90 22.74
CA GLY A 316 -14.73 16.48 23.04
C GLY A 316 -14.73 17.95 22.65
N LEU A 317 -15.51 18.24 21.61
CA LEU A 317 -16.16 19.52 21.34
C LEU A 317 -15.48 20.58 20.46
N LEU A 318 -14.41 20.31 19.71
CA LEU A 318 -13.97 21.23 18.65
C LEU A 318 -13.60 20.44 17.40
N GLY A 319 -14.27 20.76 16.28
CA GLY A 319 -14.04 20.14 14.98
C GLY A 319 -12.58 20.25 14.57
N GLY A 320 -11.87 19.14 14.62
CA GLY A 320 -10.53 19.02 14.05
C GLY A 320 -10.66 19.06 12.54
N SER A 321 -10.08 20.07 11.92
CA SER A 321 -9.97 20.19 10.46
C SER A 321 -9.16 19.02 9.90
N ASP A 322 -9.61 18.39 8.81
CA ASP A 322 -8.95 17.28 8.10
C ASP A 322 -7.45 17.50 7.83
N LEU A 323 -7.02 18.77 7.71
CA LEU A 323 -5.63 19.19 7.61
C LEU A 323 -4.73 18.71 8.77
N GLN A 324 -5.27 18.57 10.00
CA GLN A 324 -4.50 18.07 11.15
C GLN A 324 -4.30 16.54 11.10
N VAL A 325 -5.21 15.82 10.44
CA VAL A 325 -5.09 14.37 10.26
C VAL A 325 -4.03 14.05 9.20
N LEU A 326 -3.98 14.83 8.12
CA LEU A 326 -2.95 14.73 7.09
C LEU A 326 -1.54 15.08 7.62
N ASP A 327 -1.41 16.09 8.49
CA ASP A 327 -0.12 16.46 9.11
C ASP A 327 0.46 15.35 10.01
N SER A 328 -0.40 14.49 10.56
CA SER A 328 0.00 13.32 11.36
C SER A 328 0.14 12.03 10.54
N ALA A 329 -0.14 12.05 9.24
CA ALA A 329 -0.15 10.88 8.38
C ALA A 329 1.25 10.51 7.87
N ARG A 330 1.49 9.21 7.64
CA ARG A 330 2.69 8.78 6.90
C ARG A 330 2.44 8.90 5.42
N THR A 331 3.42 9.51 4.74
CA THR A 331 3.36 9.72 3.29
C THR A 331 4.21 8.67 2.59
N TYR A 332 3.62 7.96 1.64
CA TYR A 332 4.30 7.01 0.76
C TYR A 332 4.13 7.45 -0.68
N LYS A 333 5.22 7.48 -1.44
CA LYS A 333 5.24 8.00 -2.80
C LYS A 333 5.86 6.99 -3.75
N THR A 334 5.27 6.84 -4.93
CA THR A 334 5.83 6.04 -6.02
C THR A 334 5.59 6.74 -7.36
N VAL A 335 6.51 6.55 -8.30
CA VAL A 335 6.35 6.98 -9.69
C VAL A 335 6.14 5.75 -10.56
N VAL A 336 5.07 5.74 -11.34
CA VAL A 336 4.64 4.62 -12.18
C VAL A 336 4.76 5.06 -13.63
N TYR A 337 5.63 4.40 -14.39
CA TYR A 337 5.74 4.60 -15.83
C TYR A 337 4.70 3.75 -16.56
N ILE A 338 4.01 4.35 -17.52
CA ILE A 338 3.03 3.67 -18.36
C ILE A 338 3.75 3.18 -19.63
N PRO A 339 3.83 1.86 -19.89
CA PRO A 339 4.56 1.33 -21.03
C PRO A 339 3.88 1.63 -22.38
N SER A 340 2.56 1.79 -22.39
CA SER A 340 1.77 2.15 -23.56
C SER A 340 1.81 3.65 -23.86
N ALA A 341 2.32 4.49 -22.96
CA ALA A 341 2.31 5.93 -23.14
C ALA A 341 3.29 6.35 -24.23
N ARG A 342 2.75 7.00 -25.25
CA ARG A 342 3.55 7.69 -26.26
C ARG A 342 3.60 9.16 -25.89
N ALA A 343 4.80 9.74 -25.89
CA ALA A 343 4.93 11.19 -25.74
C ALA A 343 4.05 11.87 -26.81
N PRO A 344 3.23 12.88 -26.44
CA PRO A 344 2.41 13.60 -27.40
C PRO A 344 3.33 14.16 -28.49
N LYS A 345 2.94 14.02 -29.76
CA LYS A 345 3.72 14.62 -30.85
C LYS A 345 3.70 16.13 -30.64
N VAL A 346 4.85 16.71 -30.34
CA VAL A 346 5.01 18.16 -30.36
C VAL A 346 4.77 18.59 -31.80
N THR A 347 3.59 19.12 -32.10
CA THR A 347 3.30 19.78 -33.36
C THR A 347 4.13 21.06 -33.35
N LEU A 348 5.34 20.99 -33.90
CA LEU A 348 6.09 22.19 -34.24
C LEU A 348 5.30 22.86 -35.37
N GLU A 349 4.42 23.79 -35.01
CA GLU A 349 3.90 24.77 -35.94
C GLU A 349 5.12 25.51 -36.51
N SER A 350 5.55 25.10 -37.69
CA SER A 350 6.51 25.87 -38.47
C SER A 350 5.81 27.16 -38.87
N GLU A 351 6.07 28.21 -38.09
CA GLU A 351 5.76 29.59 -38.43
C GLU A 351 6.31 29.88 -39.83
N SER A 352 5.43 29.82 -40.83
CA SER A 352 5.76 30.26 -42.19
C SER A 352 5.78 31.79 -42.18
N THR A 353 6.96 32.37 -42.07
CA THR A 353 7.17 33.78 -42.36
C THR A 353 7.03 33.98 -43.86
N ASP A 354 5.91 34.56 -44.28
CA ASP A 354 5.73 35.19 -45.61
C ASP A 354 6.56 36.47 -45.73
#